data_AF-A0A914FK64-F1
#
_entry.id   AF-A0A914FK64-F1
#
_cell.length_a   1.000
_cell.length_b   1.000
_cell.length_c   1.000
_cell.angle_alpha   90.00
_cell.angle_beta   90.00
_cell.angle_gamma   90.00
#
_symmetry.space_group_name_H-M   'P 1'
#
loop_
_entity.id
_entity.type
_entity.pdbx_description
1 polymer ?
#
loop_
_entity_poly.entity_id
_entity_poly.type
_entity_poly.pdbx_seq_one_letter_code
_entity_poly.pdbx_strand_id
1 'polypeptide(L)'
;IVLESKSFLKALILVNNGQIDYINLYSYHEKYTYVDGKRKVIDIFVRSKLEYYSNLTTYANNQFQMYLQKRKIDDFVMRTAQDIKSVISILLKINQMILQTCKICKKYLYDGMPPTLFVNRLPVHPECRGAREFTI
;
A
#
# COMPACT_ATOMS: atom_id res chain seq x y z
N ILE A 1 6.76 2.65 12.72
CA ILE A 1 6.81 1.19 13.01
C ILE A 1 7.25 0.48 11.73
N VAL A 2 8.19 -0.48 11.81
CA VAL A 2 8.58 -1.32 10.68
C VAL A 2 7.93 -2.69 10.86
N LEU A 3 7.05 -3.08 9.95
CA LEU A 3 6.44 -4.41 9.94
C LEU A 3 7.10 -5.24 8.84
N GLU A 4 7.85 -6.26 9.23
CA GLU A 4 8.42 -7.25 8.32
C GLU A 4 7.63 -8.54 8.43
N SER A 5 6.97 -8.92 7.35
CA SER A 5 6.36 -10.25 7.19
C SER A 5 7.13 -10.98 6.09
N LYS A 6 7.07 -12.33 6.04
CA LYS A 6 7.55 -13.16 4.90
C LYS A 6 6.71 -12.93 3.63
N SER A 7 6.44 -11.67 3.34
CA SER A 7 5.57 -11.16 2.30
C SER A 7 6.38 -10.23 1.43
N PHE A 8 5.99 -10.15 0.16
CA PHE A 8 6.61 -9.30 -0.86
C PHE A 8 6.61 -7.79 -0.54
N LEU A 9 6.02 -7.39 0.59
CA LEU A 9 5.74 -6.02 0.99
C LEU A 9 6.42 -5.66 2.31
N LYS A 10 7.10 -4.52 2.32
CA LYS A 10 7.53 -3.77 3.51
C LYS A 10 6.69 -2.50 3.61
N ALA A 11 6.31 -2.11 4.82
CA ALA A 11 5.57 -0.88 5.08
C ALA A 11 6.30 -0.02 6.11
N LEU A 12 6.58 1.22 5.75
CA LEU A 12 6.97 2.30 6.65
C LEU A 12 5.74 3.15 6.94
N ILE A 13 5.45 3.35 8.22
CA ILE A 13 4.33 4.19 8.66
C ILE A 13 4.91 5.38 9.41
N LEU A 14 4.69 6.57 8.87
CA LEU A 14 4.99 7.84 9.52
C LEU A 14 3.87 8.14 10.51
N VAL A 15 4.24 8.26 11.78
CA VAL A 15 3.31 8.55 12.87
C VAL A 15 3.78 9.80 13.59
N ASN A 16 3.00 10.88 13.52
CA ASN A 16 3.28 12.15 14.19
C ASN A 16 2.24 12.37 15.29
N ASN A 17 2.67 12.47 16.56
CA ASN A 17 1.78 12.59 17.72
C ASN A 17 0.66 11.54 17.78
N GLY A 18 0.97 10.32 17.31
CA GLY A 18 0.02 9.22 17.21
C GLY A 18 -0.86 9.25 15.96
N GLN A 19 -0.89 10.33 15.17
CA GLN A 19 -1.58 10.36 13.88
C GLN A 19 -0.75 9.69 12.79
N ILE A 20 -1.40 8.89 11.94
CA ILE A 20 -0.74 8.33 10.76
C ILE A 20 -0.83 9.37 9.65
N ASP A 21 0.31 9.98 9.34
CA ASP A 21 0.40 10.99 8.29
C ASP A 21 0.59 10.35 6.92
N TYR A 22 1.40 9.30 6.87
CA TYR A 22 1.79 8.68 5.61
C TYR A 22 2.20 7.23 5.76
N ILE A 23 1.79 6.40 4.80
CA ILE A 23 2.21 5.00 4.66
C ILE A 23 3.05 4.90 3.39
N ASN A 24 4.30 4.44 3.50
CA ASN A 24 5.18 4.20 2.36
C ASN A 24 5.43 2.69 2.20
N LEU A 25 5.18 2.16 1.00
CA LEU A 25 5.23 0.75 0.69
C LEU A 25 6.41 0.44 -0.24
N TYR A 26 7.13 -0.64 0.07
CA TYR A 26 8.32 -1.07 -0.66
C TYR A 26 8.27 -2.56 -0.93
N SER A 27 9.05 -2.98 -1.92
CA SER A 27 9.34 -4.39 -2.08
C SER A 27 10.14 -4.92 -0.89
N TYR A 28 9.91 -6.18 -0.55
CA TYR A 28 10.72 -6.92 0.40
C TYR A 28 12.23 -6.84 0.10
N HIS A 29 12.63 -6.80 -1.17
CA HIS A 29 14.03 -6.76 -1.57
C HIS A 29 14.67 -5.37 -1.48
N GLU A 30 13.87 -4.32 -1.34
CA GLU A 30 14.39 -2.97 -1.21
C GLU A 30 14.99 -2.73 0.19
N LYS A 31 16.15 -2.08 0.19
CA LYS A 31 16.83 -1.64 1.41
C LYS A 31 16.39 -0.22 1.73
N TYR A 32 16.19 0.06 3.01
CA TYR A 32 15.93 1.41 3.47
C TYR A 32 17.15 2.30 3.20
N THR A 33 16.87 3.52 2.76
CA THR A 33 17.89 4.58 2.66
C THR A 33 17.99 5.24 4.02
N TYR A 34 19.21 5.56 4.46
CA TYR A 34 19.46 6.18 5.75
C TYR A 34 19.97 7.61 5.56
N VAL A 35 19.38 8.55 6.30
CA VAL A 35 19.75 9.99 6.29
C VAL A 35 21.08 10.21 7.02
N ASP A 36 21.35 9.45 8.08
CA ASP A 36 22.57 9.54 8.87
C ASP A 36 23.16 8.15 9.08
N GLY A 37 24.31 7.89 8.46
CA GLY A 37 25.04 6.62 8.56
C GLY A 37 25.52 6.26 9.97
N LYS A 38 25.61 7.24 10.89
CA LYS A 38 25.98 7.00 12.29
C LYS A 38 24.76 6.66 13.16
N ARG A 39 23.58 7.21 12.84
CA ARG A 39 22.35 7.05 13.62
C ARG A 39 21.30 6.12 12.99
N LYS A 40 21.56 5.56 11.80
CA LYS A 40 20.63 4.70 11.04
C LYS A 40 19.20 5.26 11.02
N VAL A 41 19.06 6.57 10.80
CA VAL A 41 17.75 7.21 10.63
C VAL A 41 17.25 6.90 9.22
N ILE A 42 16.10 6.23 9.10
CA ILE A 42 15.51 5.90 7.79
C ILE A 42 14.98 7.18 7.14
N ASP A 43 15.31 7.38 5.87
CA ASP A 43 14.69 8.41 5.05
C ASP A 43 13.28 7.97 4.63
N ILE A 44 12.28 8.64 5.18
CA ILE A 44 10.86 8.33 4.99
C ILE A 44 10.29 8.90 3.68
N PHE A 45 10.99 9.85 3.05
CA PHE A 45 10.53 10.53 1.83
C PHE A 45 10.99 9.82 0.56
N VAL A 46 12.00 8.95 0.67
CA VAL A 46 12.48 8.13 -0.44
C VAL A 46 11.35 7.21 -0.90
N ARG A 47 11.00 7.26 -2.18
CA ARG A 47 10.00 6.35 -2.76
C ARG A 47 10.64 5.03 -3.17
N SER A 48 9.82 4.00 -3.33
CA SER A 48 10.28 2.74 -3.93
C SER A 48 10.83 2.99 -5.33
N LYS A 49 11.94 2.32 -5.66
CA LYS A 49 12.53 2.31 -7.01
C LYS A 49 11.67 1.55 -8.01
N LEU A 50 10.76 0.71 -7.52
CA LEU A 50 9.81 -0.02 -8.32
C LEU A 50 8.51 0.78 -8.40
N GLU A 51 8.18 1.23 -9.62
CA GLU A 51 7.01 2.06 -9.88
C GLU A 51 5.71 1.46 -9.32
N TYR A 52 5.57 0.14 -9.38
CA TYR A 52 4.46 -0.59 -8.80
C TYR A 52 4.23 -0.27 -7.31
N TYR A 53 5.28 -0.32 -6.48
CA TYR A 53 5.18 -0.07 -5.04
C TYR A 53 4.99 1.42 -4.73
N SER A 54 5.52 2.32 -5.58
CA SER A 54 5.21 3.75 -5.53
C SER A 54 3.73 4.03 -5.80
N ASN A 55 3.14 3.36 -6.80
CA ASN A 55 1.71 3.47 -7.06
C ASN A 55 0.89 2.81 -5.95
N LEU A 56 1.35 1.69 -5.41
CA LEU A 56 0.70 1.00 -4.29
C LEU A 56 0.71 1.85 -3.02
N THR A 57 1.79 2.60 -2.79
CA THR A 57 1.91 3.61 -1.74
C THR A 57 0.81 4.67 -1.86
N THR A 58 0.66 5.28 -3.04
CA THR A 58 -0.42 6.24 -3.30
C THR A 58 -1.79 5.63 -3.04
N TYR A 59 -2.01 4.41 -3.52
CA TYR A 59 -3.26 3.69 -3.29
C TYR A 59 -3.53 3.42 -1.81
N ALA A 60 -2.53 2.97 -1.06
CA ALA A 60 -2.64 2.67 0.37
C ALA A 60 -3.05 3.89 1.18
N ASN A 61 -2.42 5.05 0.90
CA ASN A 61 -2.78 6.31 1.54
C ASN A 61 -4.22 6.73 1.20
N ASN A 62 -4.63 6.63 -0.07
CA ASN A 62 -6.01 6.93 -0.46
C ASN A 62 -7.02 6.00 0.25
N GLN A 63 -6.74 4.70 0.34
CA GLN A 63 -7.61 3.76 1.06
C GLN A 63 -7.67 4.04 2.55
N PHE A 64 -6.55 4.42 3.15
CA PHE A 64 -6.51 4.83 4.54
C PHE A 64 -7.38 6.08 4.76
N GLN A 65 -7.24 7.11 3.92
CA GLN A 65 -8.08 8.31 3.97
C GLN A 65 -9.56 8.00 3.78
N MET A 66 -9.92 7.14 2.81
CA MET A 66 -11.31 6.68 2.64
C MET A 66 -11.83 5.92 3.87
N TYR A 67 -11.00 5.12 4.53
CA TYR A 67 -11.36 4.41 5.75
C TYR A 67 -11.67 5.39 6.90
N LEU A 68 -10.85 6.44 7.05
CA LEU A 68 -11.08 7.51 8.03
C LEU A 68 -12.39 8.26 7.77
N GLN A 69 -12.59 8.70 6.52
CA GLN A 69 -13.82 9.39 6.11
C GLN A 69 -15.08 8.57 6.36
N LYS A 70 -15.08 7.27 6.00
CA LYS A 70 -16.23 6.37 6.21
C LYS A 70 -16.60 6.22 7.68
N ARG A 71 -15.64 6.38 8.59
CA ARG A 71 -15.88 6.30 10.03
C ARG A 71 -16.10 7.65 10.69
N LYS A 72 -16.12 8.74 9.92
CA LYS A 72 -16.17 10.13 10.43
C LYS A 72 -15.08 10.39 11.46
N ILE A 73 -13.89 9.85 11.18
CA ILE A 73 -12.70 10.06 12.02
C ILE A 73 -11.89 11.16 11.35
N ASP A 74 -11.97 12.36 11.88
CA ASP A 74 -11.21 13.50 11.39
C ASP A 74 -9.75 13.46 11.89
N ASP A 75 -9.54 12.92 13.09
CA ASP A 75 -8.22 12.80 13.74
C ASP A 75 -7.95 11.37 14.21
N PHE A 76 -7.50 10.51 13.29
CA PHE A 76 -7.13 9.14 13.67
C PHE A 76 -5.81 9.14 14.44
N VAL A 77 -5.89 8.93 15.75
CA VAL A 77 -4.72 8.75 16.60
C VAL A 77 -4.59 7.27 16.97
N MET A 78 -3.49 6.62 16.55
CA MET A 78 -3.08 5.30 17.02
C MET A 78 -2.77 5.35 18.51
N ARG A 79 -3.79 5.18 19.35
CA ARG A 79 -3.64 5.15 20.81
C ARG A 79 -3.80 3.74 21.37
N THR A 80 -4.58 2.90 20.70
CA THR A 80 -4.93 1.57 21.18
C THR A 80 -4.38 0.47 20.29
N ALA A 81 -4.21 -0.72 20.86
CA ALA A 81 -3.85 -1.91 20.08
C ALA A 81 -4.88 -2.22 18.98
N GLN A 82 -6.13 -1.80 19.14
CA GLN A 82 -7.18 -1.99 18.14
C GLN A 82 -6.96 -1.11 16.91
N ASP A 83 -6.47 0.12 17.10
CA ASP A 83 -6.12 1.03 16.01
C ASP A 83 -4.98 0.44 15.17
N ILE A 84 -3.97 -0.13 15.84
CA ILE A 84 -2.87 -0.84 15.18
C ILE A 84 -3.41 -2.03 14.37
N LYS A 85 -4.33 -2.82 14.94
CA LYS A 85 -4.97 -3.95 14.23
C LYS A 85 -5.73 -3.49 12.99
N SER A 86 -6.43 -2.36 13.04
CA SER A 86 -7.13 -1.80 11.88
C SER A 86 -6.18 -1.43 10.76
N VAL A 87 -5.07 -0.77 11.08
CA VAL A 87 -4.03 -0.38 10.11
C VAL A 87 -3.37 -1.62 9.51
N ILE A 88 -3.00 -2.60 10.35
CA ILE A 88 -2.46 -3.88 9.89
C ILE A 88 -3.47 -4.60 9.00
N SER A 89 -4.77 -4.58 9.32
CA SER A 89 -5.80 -5.20 8.49
C SER A 89 -5.86 -4.59 7.09
N ILE A 90 -5.72 -3.27 6.97
CA ILE A 90 -5.65 -2.58 5.67
C ILE A 90 -4.41 -3.05 4.90
N LEU A 91 -3.24 -3.06 5.55
CA LEU A 91 -1.99 -3.50 4.93
C LEU A 91 -2.04 -4.97 4.50
N LEU A 92 -2.67 -5.84 5.29
CA LEU A 92 -2.85 -7.26 4.95
C LEU A 92 -3.76 -7.43 3.73
N LYS A 93 -4.86 -6.67 3.64
CA LYS A 93 -5.72 -6.67 2.46
C LYS A 93 -4.93 -6.22 1.23
N ILE A 94 -4.13 -5.17 1.36
CA ILE A 94 -3.25 -4.70 0.28
C ILE A 94 -2.28 -5.80 -0.14
N ASN A 95 -1.60 -6.44 0.81
CA ASN A 95 -0.69 -7.55 0.53
C ASN A 95 -1.38 -8.74 -0.15
N GLN A 96 -2.60 -9.06 0.24
CA GLN A 96 -3.40 -10.11 -0.42
C GLN A 96 -3.73 -9.76 -1.87
N MET A 97 -3.99 -8.48 -2.19
CA MET A 97 -4.25 -8.06 -3.57
C MET A 97 -3.03 -8.24 -4.47
N ILE A 98 -1.82 -8.02 -3.95
CA ILE A 98 -0.56 -8.22 -4.72
C ILE A 98 -0.45 -9.67 -5.21
N LEU A 99 -0.97 -10.62 -4.43
CA LEU A 99 -0.95 -12.05 -4.73
C LEU A 99 -2.13 -12.51 -5.60
N GLN A 100 -3.07 -11.64 -5.92
CA GLN A 100 -4.18 -11.99 -6.80
C GLN A 100 -3.74 -11.97 -8.27
N THR A 101 -4.37 -12.81 -9.08
CA THR A 101 -4.16 -12.86 -10.52
C THR A 101 -5.19 -12.00 -11.25
N CYS A 102 -4.74 -11.33 -12.31
CA CYS A 102 -5.62 -10.61 -13.20
C CYS A 102 -6.59 -11.56 -13.88
N LYS A 103 -7.89 -11.23 -13.88
CA LYS A 103 -8.92 -12.04 -14.53
C LYS A 103 -8.64 -12.29 -16.01
N ILE A 104 -8.08 -11.29 -16.70
CA ILE A 104 -7.89 -11.24 -18.15
C ILE A 104 -6.60 -11.95 -18.56
N CYS A 105 -5.44 -11.45 -18.14
CA CYS A 105 -4.16 -12.00 -18.57
C CYS A 105 -3.62 -13.14 -17.68
N LYS A 106 -4.29 -13.45 -16.56
CA LYS A 106 -3.91 -14.49 -15.57
C LYS A 106 -2.56 -14.28 -14.87
N LYS A 107 -1.79 -13.24 -15.20
CA LYS A 107 -0.57 -12.83 -14.49
C LYS A 107 -0.91 -12.21 -13.13
N TYR A 108 0.05 -12.19 -12.22
CA TYR A 108 -0.14 -11.59 -10.91
C TYR A 108 -0.27 -10.07 -11.02
N LEU A 109 -1.07 -9.48 -10.14
CA LEU A 109 -1.28 -8.02 -10.09
C LEU A 109 -0.04 -7.24 -9.65
N TYR A 110 1.05 -7.89 -9.24
CA TYR A 110 2.32 -7.20 -9.00
C TYR A 110 3.10 -6.93 -10.30
N ASP A 111 2.75 -7.59 -11.40
CA ASP A 111 3.40 -7.44 -12.73
C ASP A 111 2.88 -6.23 -13.52
N GLY A 112 2.01 -5.40 -12.94
CA GLY A 112 1.44 -4.22 -13.59
C GLY A 112 0.60 -3.45 -12.58
N MET A 113 0.61 -2.12 -12.67
CA MET A 113 0.02 -1.12 -11.75
C MET A 113 -1.04 -1.63 -10.74
N PRO A 114 -1.01 -1.13 -9.48
CA PRO A 114 -1.89 -1.60 -8.41
C PRO A 114 -3.36 -1.58 -8.86
N PRO A 115 -4.13 -2.64 -8.56
CA PRO A 115 -5.50 -2.74 -9.00
C PRO A 115 -6.32 -1.57 -8.44
N THR A 116 -6.97 -0.82 -9.32
CA THR A 116 -8.03 0.12 -8.92
C THR A 116 -9.25 -0.69 -8.48
N LEU A 117 -9.31 -1.17 -7.23
CA LEU A 117 -10.44 -2.00 -6.79
C LEU A 117 -10.97 -1.65 -5.41
N PHE A 118 -12.09 -0.93 -5.41
CA PHE A 118 -13.14 -1.07 -4.40
C PHE A 118 -14.54 -0.82 -4.99
N VAL A 119 -14.84 -1.38 -6.17
CA VAL A 119 -16.24 -1.45 -6.65
C VAL A 119 -16.50 -2.80 -7.29
N ASN A 120 -16.79 -3.84 -6.48
CA ASN A 120 -17.45 -5.11 -6.85
C ASN A 120 -16.98 -5.84 -8.13
N ARG A 121 -15.77 -5.60 -8.63
CA ARG A 121 -15.26 -6.18 -9.87
C ARG A 121 -13.97 -6.95 -9.58
N LEU A 122 -13.78 -8.05 -10.28
CA LEU A 122 -12.63 -8.93 -10.16
C LEU A 122 -11.31 -8.16 -10.42
N PRO A 123 -10.18 -8.59 -9.83
CA PRO A 123 -8.86 -8.00 -10.07
C PRO A 123 -8.46 -8.04 -11.54
N VAL A 124 -8.15 -6.86 -12.10
CA VAL A 124 -7.73 -6.70 -13.49
C VAL A 124 -6.62 -5.64 -13.53
N HIS A 125 -5.55 -5.88 -14.29
CA HIS A 125 -4.53 -4.85 -14.54
C HIS A 125 -5.14 -3.63 -15.24
N PRO A 126 -4.68 -2.40 -14.97
CA PRO A 126 -5.18 -1.21 -15.67
C PRO A 126 -5.08 -1.31 -17.20
N GLU A 127 -3.99 -1.87 -17.73
CA GLU A 127 -3.79 -2.13 -19.16
C GLU A 127 -4.82 -3.12 -19.72
N CYS A 128 -5.11 -4.17 -18.96
CA CYS A 128 -6.14 -5.16 -19.31
C CYS A 128 -7.56 -4.56 -19.24
N ARG A 129 -7.75 -3.47 -18.48
CA ARG A 129 -9.04 -2.77 -18.39
C ARG A 129 -9.33 -1.99 -19.66
N GLY A 130 -8.35 -1.24 -20.18
CA GLY A 130 -8.47 -0.46 -21.41
C GLY A 130 -8.63 -1.32 -22.66
N ALA A 131 -8.07 -2.54 -22.69
CA ALA A 131 -8.23 -3.46 -23.82
C ALA A 131 -9.69 -3.86 -24.10
N ARG A 132 -10.60 -3.72 -23.11
CA ARG A 132 -12.04 -3.99 -23.29
C ARG A 132 -12.84 -2.82 -23.86
N GLU A 133 -12.30 -1.61 -23.90
CA GLU A 133 -13.01 -0.45 -24.48
C GLU A 133 -12.85 -0.35 -26.00
N PHE A 134 -12.05 -1.24 -26.61
CA PHE A 134 -11.80 -1.30 -28.07
C PHE A 134 -12.27 -2.58 -28.75
N THR A 135 -13.05 -3.43 -28.08
CA THR A 135 -13.69 -4.58 -28.72
C THR A 135 -15.19 -4.34 -28.79
N ILE A 136 -15.61 -3.99 -30.02
CA ILE A 136 -16.96 -3.77 -30.55
C ILE A 136 -17.89 -4.91 -30.16
#